data_AF-A0A5C6BJ98-F1
#
_entry.id   AF-A0A5C6BJ98-F1
#
_cell.length_a   1.000
_cell.length_b   1.000
_cell.length_c   1.000
_cell.angle_alpha   90.00
_cell.angle_beta   90.00
_cell.angle_gamma   90.00
#
_symmetry.space_group_name_H-M   'P 1'
#
loop_
_entity.id
_entity.type
_entity.pdbx_description
1 polymer ?
#
loop_
_entity_poly.entity_id
_entity_poly.type
_entity_poly.pdbx_seq_one_letter_code
_entity_poly.pdbx_strand_id
1 'polypeptide(L)'
;MDYHLKPLSKKCAQTGEDLVPGTVCYSVLIEENDEMVRLDFSEAGRKLWQGEPIGTWQCIVPEPIVNKKPTIDTDGLMAYFDQMTEDANPAQEKLRYVLALLLLQKRRVRLEGSHHDGKDEYIQVSGSQGEGMYEVRDFQLEEDEMHELQESLNAHLMQEWAA
;
A
#
# COMPACT_ATOMS: atom_id res chain seq x y z
N MET A 1 -1.16 14.16 22.34
CA MET A 1 -2.06 13.03 22.61
C MET A 1 -2.44 12.48 21.25
N ASP A 2 -1.87 11.33 20.87
CA ASP A 2 -2.12 10.69 19.57
C ASP A 2 -3.22 9.65 19.74
N TYR A 3 -4.46 10.03 19.41
CA TYR A 3 -5.61 9.14 19.47
C TYR A 3 -5.70 8.31 18.18
N HIS A 4 -5.51 7.00 18.30
CA HIS A 4 -5.58 6.06 17.17
C HIS A 4 -6.99 5.48 17.04
N LEU A 5 -7.89 6.23 16.39
CA LEU A 5 -9.25 5.74 16.11
C LEU A 5 -9.26 4.85 14.86
N LYS A 6 -9.95 3.72 14.94
CA LYS A 6 -10.12 2.83 13.79
C LYS A 6 -10.91 3.51 12.65
N PRO A 7 -10.68 3.11 11.39
CA PRO A 7 -11.56 3.47 10.27
C PRO A 7 -13.01 3.04 10.53
N LEU A 8 -13.94 3.61 9.77
CA LEU A 8 -15.37 3.25 9.85
C LEU A 8 -15.56 1.74 9.68
N SER A 9 -16.31 1.15 10.62
CA SER A 9 -16.68 -0.26 10.59
C SER A 9 -17.57 -0.58 9.40
N LYS A 10 -17.48 -1.82 8.90
CA LYS A 10 -18.42 -2.34 7.90
C LYS A 10 -19.74 -2.82 8.51
N LYS A 11 -19.78 -2.98 9.83
CA LYS A 11 -20.91 -3.55 10.56
C LYS A 11 -21.35 -2.66 11.71
N CYS A 12 -22.66 -2.63 11.93
CA CYS A 12 -23.28 -2.01 13.08
C CYS A 12 -22.85 -2.73 14.36
N ALA A 13 -22.32 -2.00 15.35
CA ALA A 13 -21.86 -2.56 16.61
C ALA A 13 -22.99 -3.15 17.47
N GLN A 14 -24.24 -2.67 17.31
CA GLN A 14 -25.40 -3.16 18.06
C GLN A 14 -26.10 -4.35 17.40
N THR A 15 -26.29 -4.31 16.08
CA THR A 15 -27.09 -5.31 15.35
C THR A 15 -26.25 -6.32 14.59
N GLY A 16 -24.97 -6.05 14.34
CA GLY A 16 -24.08 -6.89 13.52
C GLY A 16 -24.36 -6.83 12.02
N GLU A 17 -25.42 -6.14 11.61
CA GLU A 17 -25.80 -5.93 10.21
C GLU A 17 -24.81 -5.02 9.50
N ASP A 18 -24.77 -5.11 8.17
CA ASP A 18 -23.86 -4.31 7.37
C ASP A 18 -24.28 -2.83 7.36
N LEU A 19 -23.28 -1.96 7.48
CA LEU A 19 -23.43 -0.54 7.22
C LEU A 19 -23.41 -0.34 5.70
N VAL A 20 -24.57 -0.05 5.13
CA VAL A 20 -24.78 -0.02 3.68
C VAL A 20 -24.23 1.29 3.09
N PRO A 21 -23.43 1.26 2.02
CA PRO A 21 -22.99 2.47 1.32
C PRO A 21 -24.11 3.45 1.00
N GLY A 22 -23.82 4.74 1.13
CA GLY A 22 -24.79 5.82 0.91
C GLY A 22 -25.79 6.04 2.05
N THR A 23 -25.81 5.17 3.07
CA THR A 23 -26.65 5.36 4.27
C THR A 23 -25.91 6.14 5.37
N VAL A 24 -26.67 6.70 6.32
CA VAL A 24 -26.09 7.40 7.48
C VAL A 24 -25.57 6.39 8.49
N CYS A 25 -24.30 6.55 8.87
CA CYS A 25 -23.68 5.88 10.00
C CYS A 25 -23.59 6.85 11.19
N TYR A 26 -23.99 6.36 12.37
CA TYR A 26 -23.87 7.06 13.64
C TYR A 26 -22.68 6.51 14.40
N SER A 27 -21.65 7.33 14.56
CA SER A 27 -20.44 6.95 15.25
C SER A 27 -20.42 7.56 16.65
N VAL A 28 -20.00 6.77 17.63
CA VAL A 28 -19.79 7.23 19.00
C VAL A 28 -18.39 6.87 19.45
N LEU A 29 -17.86 7.67 20.35
CA LEU A 29 -16.62 7.42 21.06
C LEU A 29 -16.94 7.13 22.52
N ILE A 30 -16.42 6.03 23.04
CA ILE A 30 -16.51 5.63 24.44
C ILE A 30 -15.11 5.37 25.00
N GLU A 31 -15.00 5.34 26.32
CA GLU A 31 -13.82 4.83 27.02
C GLU A 31 -14.14 3.44 27.55
N GLU A 32 -13.35 2.45 27.17
CA GLU A 32 -13.46 1.07 27.61
C GLU A 32 -12.06 0.57 27.97
N ASN A 33 -11.87 0.09 29.20
CA ASN A 33 -10.57 -0.35 29.74
C ASN A 33 -9.44 0.69 29.58
N ASP A 34 -9.72 1.96 29.89
CA ASP A 34 -8.80 3.10 29.72
C ASP A 34 -8.35 3.35 28.26
N GLU A 35 -9.05 2.77 27.27
CA GLU A 35 -8.84 3.01 25.84
C GLU A 35 -10.04 3.70 25.19
N MET A 36 -9.74 4.61 24.26
CA MET A 36 -10.78 5.31 23.47
C MET A 36 -11.22 4.43 22.30
N VAL A 37 -12.47 3.95 22.34
CA VAL A 37 -13.04 3.03 21.35
C VAL A 37 -14.13 3.71 20.54
N ARG A 38 -14.02 3.62 19.21
CA ARG A 38 -15.07 4.02 18.27
C ARG A 38 -16.04 2.86 18.04
N LEU A 39 -17.34 3.11 18.21
CA LEU A 39 -18.42 2.21 17.78
C LEU A 39 -19.26 2.90 16.69
N ASP A 40 -19.62 2.13 15.67
CA ASP A 40 -20.40 2.61 14.53
C ASP A 40 -21.74 1.88 14.47
N PHE A 41 -22.82 2.62 14.22
CA PHE A 41 -24.19 2.10 14.25
C PHE A 41 -24.98 2.48 13.01
N SER A 42 -25.85 1.56 12.58
CA SER A 42 -26.98 1.90 11.73
C SER A 42 -27.98 2.74 12.53
N GLU A 43 -28.94 3.37 11.84
CA GLU A 43 -29.99 4.12 12.53
C GLU A 43 -30.75 3.23 13.54
N ALA A 44 -31.08 1.99 13.16
CA ALA A 44 -31.75 1.03 14.02
C ALA A 44 -30.88 0.64 15.22
N GLY A 45 -29.60 0.35 14.99
CA GLY A 45 -28.66 0.00 16.06
C GLY A 45 -28.46 1.15 17.05
N ARG A 46 -28.37 2.39 16.55
CA ARG A 46 -28.19 3.57 17.40
C ARG A 46 -29.36 3.79 18.34
N LYS A 47 -30.60 3.53 17.90
CA LYS A 47 -31.82 3.63 18.71
C LYS A 47 -31.87 2.60 19.85
N LEU A 48 -31.24 1.44 19.65
CA LEU A 48 -31.21 0.36 20.64
C LEU A 48 -30.04 0.48 21.62
N TRP A 49 -28.98 1.19 21.25
CA TRP A 49 -27.79 1.36 22.08
C TRP A 49 -28.00 2.35 23.23
N GLN A 50 -27.63 1.94 24.44
CA GLN A 50 -27.89 2.67 25.70
C GLN A 50 -26.63 3.15 26.43
N GLY A 51 -25.45 3.06 25.82
CA GLY A 51 -24.21 3.52 26.45
C GLY A 51 -24.10 5.05 26.52
N GLU A 52 -23.16 5.53 27.34
CA GLU A 52 -22.86 6.95 27.51
C GLU A 52 -21.65 7.34 26.63
N PRO A 53 -21.85 8.11 25.55
CA PRO A 53 -20.76 8.47 24.66
C PRO A 53 -20.01 9.70 25.17
N ILE A 54 -18.69 9.70 25.01
CA ILE A 54 -17.81 10.86 25.21
C ILE A 54 -17.98 11.85 24.05
N GLY A 55 -18.27 11.33 22.85
CA GLY A 55 -18.52 12.13 21.66
C GLY A 55 -19.32 11.36 20.62
N THR A 56 -20.04 12.11 19.77
CA THR A 56 -20.86 11.52 18.71
C THR A 56 -20.76 12.32 17.42
N TRP A 57 -20.74 11.64 16.28
CA TRP A 57 -20.81 12.26 14.97
C TRP A 57 -21.58 11.38 13.99
N GLN A 58 -21.92 11.95 12.84
CA GLN A 58 -22.55 11.24 11.74
C GLN A 58 -21.66 11.33 10.50
N CYS A 59 -21.70 10.29 9.68
CA CYS A 59 -21.09 10.31 8.36
C CYS A 59 -21.92 9.45 7.40
N ILE A 60 -21.73 9.67 6.10
CA ILE A 60 -22.29 8.77 5.08
C ILE A 60 -21.32 7.60 4.94
N VAL A 61 -21.85 6.37 4.95
CA VAL A 61 -21.05 5.18 4.66
C VAL A 61 -20.50 5.32 3.25
N PRO A 62 -19.16 5.35 3.07
CA PRO A 62 -18.57 5.52 1.75
C PRO A 62 -18.87 4.30 0.89
N GLU A 63 -18.94 4.50 -0.43
CA GLU A 63 -18.83 3.36 -1.34
C GLU A 63 -17.50 2.67 -1.10
N PRO A 64 -17.47 1.32 -1.09
CA PRO A 64 -16.20 0.62 -1.06
C PRO A 64 -15.40 1.11 -2.26
N ILE A 65 -14.19 1.60 -2.00
CA ILE A 65 -13.23 1.89 -3.05
C ILE A 65 -12.93 0.55 -3.71
N VAL A 66 -13.66 0.22 -4.77
CA VAL A 66 -13.34 -0.90 -5.63
C VAL A 66 -12.13 -0.42 -6.42
N ASN A 67 -10.94 -0.62 -5.85
CA ASN A 67 -9.71 -0.54 -6.61
C ASN A 67 -9.74 -1.68 -7.64
N LYS A 68 -10.46 -1.44 -8.76
CA LYS A 68 -10.37 -2.20 -10.01
C LYS A 68 -9.10 -1.85 -10.78
N LYS A 69 -8.16 -1.11 -10.18
CA LYS A 69 -6.82 -1.09 -10.74
C LYS A 69 -6.28 -2.51 -10.57
N PRO A 70 -5.83 -3.20 -11.63
CA PRO A 70 -5.06 -4.41 -11.45
C PRO A 70 -3.90 -4.03 -10.53
N THR A 71 -3.97 -4.48 -9.28
CA THR A 71 -2.81 -4.44 -8.40
C THR A 71 -1.85 -5.40 -9.04
N ILE A 72 -0.78 -4.87 -9.64
CA ILE A 72 0.24 -5.70 -10.25
C ILE A 72 0.77 -6.58 -9.15
N ASP A 73 0.56 -7.87 -9.34
CA ASP A 73 1.05 -8.84 -8.40
C ASP A 73 2.58 -8.85 -8.42
N THR A 74 3.14 -9.41 -7.38
CA THR A 74 4.57 -9.37 -7.17
C THR A 74 5.33 -10.15 -8.27
N ASP A 75 4.68 -11.14 -8.90
CA ASP A 75 5.27 -11.94 -9.98
C ASP A 75 5.31 -11.17 -11.31
N GLY A 76 4.27 -10.38 -11.60
CA GLY A 76 4.28 -9.44 -12.71
C GLY A 76 5.42 -8.42 -12.59
N LEU A 77 5.58 -7.81 -11.42
CA LEU A 77 6.69 -6.87 -11.17
C LEU A 77 8.07 -7.53 -11.38
N MET A 78 8.22 -8.81 -11.00
CA MET A 78 9.45 -9.57 -11.22
C MET A 78 9.71 -9.80 -12.71
N ALA A 79 8.70 -10.24 -13.47
CA ALA A 79 8.84 -10.45 -14.91
C ALA A 79 9.20 -9.16 -15.66
N TYR A 80 8.63 -8.03 -15.26
CA TYR A 80 8.99 -6.72 -15.83
C TYR A 80 10.43 -6.32 -15.47
N PHE A 81 10.87 -6.60 -14.24
CA PHE A 81 12.25 -6.35 -13.82
C PHE A 81 13.27 -7.21 -14.60
N ASP A 82 12.93 -8.48 -14.87
CA ASP A 82 13.74 -9.36 -15.72
C ASP A 82 13.88 -8.79 -17.12
N GLN A 83 12.76 -8.42 -17.75
CA GLN A 83 12.75 -7.81 -19.08
C GLN A 83 13.60 -6.53 -19.14
N MET A 84 13.43 -5.62 -18.17
CA MET A 84 14.24 -4.39 -18.09
C MET A 84 15.74 -4.68 -17.95
N THR A 85 16.09 -5.78 -17.29
CA THR A 85 17.48 -6.18 -17.13
C THR A 85 18.05 -6.77 -18.42
N GLU A 86 17.26 -7.56 -19.15
CA GLU A 86 17.64 -8.10 -20.46
C GLU A 86 17.78 -7.02 -21.53
N ASP A 87 16.86 -6.05 -21.55
CA ASP A 87 16.90 -4.93 -22.51
C ASP A 87 18.10 -4.00 -22.28
N ALA A 88 18.60 -3.94 -21.03
CA ALA A 88 19.77 -3.16 -20.61
C ALA A 88 19.77 -1.70 -21.11
N ASN A 89 18.59 -1.07 -21.19
CA ASN A 89 18.43 0.29 -21.69
C ASN A 89 18.99 1.33 -20.70
N PRO A 90 20.04 2.10 -21.07
CA PRO A 90 20.65 3.10 -20.17
C PRO A 90 19.67 4.17 -19.68
N ALA A 91 18.66 4.51 -20.49
CA ALA A 91 17.66 5.51 -20.13
C ALA A 91 16.74 5.07 -18.98
N GLN A 92 16.70 3.77 -18.68
CA GLN A 92 15.83 3.17 -17.69
C GLN A 92 16.58 2.65 -16.45
N GLU A 93 17.89 2.88 -16.34
CA GLU A 93 18.68 2.37 -15.20
C GLU A 93 18.15 2.82 -13.84
N LYS A 94 17.78 4.10 -13.71
CA LYS A 94 17.18 4.64 -12.48
C LYS A 94 15.83 3.99 -12.17
N LEU A 95 15.02 3.75 -13.19
CA LEU A 95 13.72 3.10 -13.04
C LEU A 95 13.90 1.63 -12.61
N ARG A 96 14.88 0.92 -13.18
CA ARG A 96 15.26 -0.44 -12.77
C ARG A 96 15.73 -0.49 -11.31
N TYR A 97 16.49 0.51 -10.86
CA TYR A 97 16.88 0.66 -9.46
C TYR A 97 15.66 0.82 -8.53
N VAL A 98 14.74 1.75 -8.84
CA VAL A 98 13.51 1.93 -8.06
C VAL A 98 12.65 0.66 -8.03
N LEU A 99 12.55 -0.06 -9.15
CA LEU A 99 11.83 -1.33 -9.23
C LEU A 99 12.50 -2.43 -8.37
N ALA A 100 13.83 -2.51 -8.35
CA ALA A 100 14.57 -3.42 -7.47
C ALA A 100 14.29 -3.13 -5.99
N LEU A 101 14.29 -1.85 -5.58
CA LEU A 101 13.94 -1.44 -4.22
C LEU A 101 12.49 -1.79 -3.85
N LEU A 102 11.54 -1.60 -4.78
CA LEU A 102 10.15 -1.99 -4.58
C LEU A 102 10.01 -3.51 -4.39
N LEU A 103 10.73 -4.31 -5.18
CA LEU A 103 10.75 -5.77 -5.06
C LEU A 103 11.39 -6.24 -3.75
N LEU A 104 12.43 -5.54 -3.25
CA LEU A 104 13.02 -5.77 -1.92
C LEU A 104 12.00 -5.52 -0.81
N GLN A 105 11.28 -4.38 -0.87
CA GLN A 105 10.24 -4.05 0.10
C GLN A 105 9.10 -5.09 0.11
N LYS A 106 8.75 -5.61 -1.07
CA LYS A 106 7.76 -6.70 -1.25
C LYS A 106 8.32 -8.09 -0.96
N ARG A 107 9.61 -8.23 -0.62
CA ARG A 107 10.32 -9.50 -0.37
C ARG A 107 10.30 -10.48 -1.56
N ARG A 108 10.21 -9.95 -2.79
CA ARG A 108 10.27 -10.76 -4.02
C ARG A 108 11.69 -11.02 -4.51
N VAL A 109 12.59 -10.12 -4.14
CA VAL A 109 14.03 -10.31 -4.25
C VAL A 109 14.65 -10.19 -2.86
N ARG A 110 15.86 -10.72 -2.71
CA ARG A 110 16.68 -10.62 -1.49
C ARG A 110 17.95 -9.87 -1.82
N LEU A 111 18.40 -9.02 -0.91
CA LEU A 111 19.69 -8.36 -1.01
C LEU A 111 20.78 -9.36 -0.61
N GLU A 112 21.67 -9.69 -1.53
CA GLU A 112 22.79 -10.61 -1.31
C GLU A 112 24.07 -9.87 -0.94
N GLY A 113 24.21 -8.63 -1.40
CA GLY A 113 25.34 -7.77 -1.05
C GLY A 113 25.35 -6.46 -1.83
N SER A 114 26.41 -5.70 -1.64
CA SER A 114 26.74 -4.56 -2.48
C SER A 114 28.24 -4.56 -2.77
N HIS A 115 28.62 -3.96 -3.88
CA HIS A 115 30.00 -3.75 -4.23
C HIS A 115 30.17 -2.44 -4.99
N HIS A 116 31.43 -2.08 -5.19
CA HIS A 116 31.84 -0.84 -5.84
C HIS A 116 32.65 -1.18 -7.08
N ASP A 117 32.37 -0.47 -8.18
CA ASP A 117 33.19 -0.46 -9.38
C ASP A 117 33.58 0.98 -9.75
N GLY A 118 34.83 1.35 -9.46
CA GLY A 118 35.44 2.63 -9.85
C GLY A 118 34.87 3.85 -9.12
N LYS A 119 33.72 4.38 -9.54
CA LYS A 119 32.97 5.44 -8.85
C LYS A 119 31.53 5.07 -8.57
N ASP A 120 31.10 3.92 -9.09
CA ASP A 120 29.72 3.49 -9.06
C ASP A 120 29.53 2.42 -7.99
N GLU A 121 28.41 2.51 -7.28
CA GLU A 121 27.98 1.51 -6.31
C GLU A 121 26.91 0.63 -6.94
N TYR A 122 26.89 -0.64 -6.57
CA TYR A 122 25.96 -1.64 -7.09
C TYR A 122 25.41 -2.49 -5.96
N ILE A 123 24.12 -2.78 -6.02
CA ILE A 123 23.46 -3.79 -5.19
C ILE A 123 23.31 -5.09 -5.97
N GLN A 124 23.52 -6.20 -5.28
CA GLN A 124 23.31 -7.54 -5.81
C GLN A 124 22.05 -8.13 -5.17
N VAL A 125 21.08 -8.48 -6.01
CA VAL A 125 19.80 -9.03 -5.56
C VAL A 125 19.52 -10.37 -6.21
N SER A 126 18.92 -11.30 -5.46
CA SER A 126 18.49 -12.62 -5.95
C SER A 126 16.97 -12.74 -5.93
N GLY A 127 16.40 -13.47 -6.88
CA GLY A 127 14.97 -13.79 -6.88
C GLY A 127 14.58 -14.72 -5.72
N SER A 128 13.48 -14.42 -5.03
CA SER A 128 13.05 -15.21 -3.87
C SER A 128 12.48 -16.59 -4.21
N GLN A 129 12.16 -16.85 -5.48
CA GLN A 129 11.66 -18.14 -5.97
C GLN A 129 12.71 -18.90 -6.81
N GLY A 130 13.99 -18.49 -6.74
CA GLY A 130 15.09 -19.13 -7.45
C GLY A 130 15.38 -18.53 -8.82
N GLU A 131 14.89 -17.32 -9.10
CA GLU A 131 15.36 -16.52 -10.23
C GLU A 131 16.83 -16.10 -10.05
N GLY A 132 17.39 -15.51 -11.12
CA GLY A 132 18.81 -15.23 -11.24
C GLY A 132 19.38 -14.26 -10.18
N MET A 133 20.68 -14.04 -10.27
CA MET A 133 21.36 -12.94 -9.57
C MET A 133 21.37 -11.73 -10.49
N TYR A 134 20.95 -10.59 -9.98
CA TYR A 134 20.89 -9.33 -10.71
C TYR A 134 21.80 -8.32 -10.04
N GLU A 135 22.47 -7.54 -10.88
CA GLU A 135 23.33 -6.45 -10.45
C GLU A 135 22.71 -5.13 -10.91
N VAL A 136 22.42 -4.26 -9.94
CA VAL A 136 21.70 -3.01 -10.19
C VAL A 136 22.53 -1.89 -9.59
N ARG A 137 22.85 -0.88 -10.42
CA ARG A 137 23.56 0.31 -9.96
C ARG A 137 22.74 1.03 -8.90
N ASP A 138 23.38 1.37 -7.79
CA ASP A 138 22.83 2.18 -6.73
C ASP A 138 22.98 3.66 -7.09
N PHE A 139 21.85 4.33 -7.32
CA PHE A 139 21.83 5.75 -7.69
C PHE A 139 21.76 6.69 -6.48
N GLN A 140 21.61 6.17 -5.25
CA GLN A 140 21.43 6.96 -4.03
C GLN A 140 20.49 8.15 -4.25
N LEU A 141 19.30 7.87 -4.78
CA LEU A 141 18.34 8.89 -5.20
C LEU A 141 17.86 9.73 -4.00
N GLU A 142 17.73 11.03 -4.21
CA GLU A 142 17.09 11.94 -3.26
C GLU A 142 15.57 11.67 -3.18
N GLU A 143 14.93 12.08 -2.08
CA GLU A 143 13.52 11.77 -1.80
C GLU A 143 12.55 12.25 -2.90
N ASP A 144 12.75 13.47 -3.41
CA ASP A 144 11.92 14.03 -4.48
C ASP A 144 12.07 13.25 -5.79
N GLU A 145 13.31 12.90 -6.17
CA GLU A 145 13.58 12.13 -7.39
C GLU A 145 13.05 10.70 -7.28
N MET A 146 13.15 10.08 -6.09
CA MET A 146 12.55 8.79 -5.80
C MET A 146 11.03 8.85 -6.01
N HIS A 147 10.37 9.90 -5.54
CA HIS A 147 8.93 10.07 -5.68
C HIS A 147 8.52 10.19 -7.16
N GLU A 148 9.19 11.04 -7.94
CA GLU A 148 8.94 11.20 -9.38
C GLU A 148 9.12 9.88 -10.15
N LEU A 149 10.19 9.14 -9.86
CA LEU A 149 10.45 7.84 -10.50
C LEU A 149 9.43 6.78 -10.08
N GLN A 150 8.95 6.78 -8.85
CA GLN A 150 7.88 5.89 -8.40
C GLN A 150 6.55 6.20 -9.10
N GLU A 151 6.22 7.48 -9.29
CA GLU A 151 5.04 7.88 -10.07
C GLU A 151 5.16 7.45 -11.53
N SER A 152 6.33 7.69 -12.15
CA SER A 152 6.63 7.24 -13.51
C SER A 152 6.55 5.73 -13.64
N LEU A 153 7.11 4.97 -12.69
CA LEU A 153 7.02 3.50 -12.65
C LEU A 153 5.56 3.06 -12.62
N ASN A 154 4.76 3.63 -11.72
CA ASN A 154 3.34 3.33 -11.63
C ASN A 154 2.59 3.64 -12.93
N ALA A 155 2.93 4.73 -13.62
CA ALA A 155 2.32 5.08 -14.90
C ALA A 155 2.69 4.08 -16.02
N HIS A 156 3.97 3.71 -16.14
CA HIS A 156 4.46 2.71 -17.10
C HIS A 156 3.81 1.34 -16.86
N LEU A 157 3.82 0.90 -15.61
CA LEU A 157 3.18 -0.31 -15.15
C LEU A 157 1.67 -0.35 -15.49
N MET A 158 0.97 0.79 -15.40
CA MET A 158 -0.44 0.86 -15.82
C MET A 158 -0.63 0.81 -17.34
N GLN A 159 0.34 1.26 -18.14
CA GLN A 159 0.25 1.22 -19.62
C GLN A 159 0.52 -0.18 -20.16
N GLU A 160 1.59 -0.83 -19.71
CA GLU A 160 1.99 -2.18 -20.17
C GLU A 160 0.94 -3.25 -19.80
N TRP A 161 0.29 -3.15 -18.62
CA TRP A 161 -0.73 -4.12 -18.20
C TRP A 161 -2.17 -3.80 -18.65
N ALA A 162 -2.41 -2.64 -19.25
CA ALA A 162 -3.70 -2.30 -19.85
C ALA A 162 -3.80 -2.73 -21.32
N ALA A 163 -2.69 -3.17 -21.92
CA ALA A 163 -2.57 -3.68 -23.29
C ALA A 163 -2.70 -5.21 -23.33
#